data_AF-A0A1R1IIT9-F1
#
_entry.id   AF-A0A1R1IIT9-F1
#
_cell.length_a   1.000
_cell.length_b   1.000
_cell.length_c   1.000
_cell.angle_alpha   90.00
_cell.angle_beta   90.00
_cell.angle_gamma   90.00
#
_symmetry.space_group_name_H-M   'P 1'
#
loop_
_entity.id
_entity.type
_entity.pdbx_description
1 polymer ?
#
loop_
_entity_poly.entity_id
_entity_poly.type
_entity_poly.pdbx_seq_one_letter_code
_entity_poly.pdbx_strand_id
1 'polypeptide(L)'
;MPDFMVVVLIVLAVAAVGFGIWGLLRHRYVQSLRAKGWEFITSPPLSITHGLNVPPFGLGFDRRVDDQLLGVAKDSTPFTAFRYSCDAWRSAGYVVTMPLPKSLPAAEVLHVTDDRLPRLGEPVELGELRAAAPSRRYAEELLTAVGAHLRGPYRISIDHDNLVLVDAPREADPLEDAIEQLAAVRAALLTTAITQYSGPPAPAGLSFHGRPGWSYLPRDDAYLGAVSSTGGGFDHQAHDIITSSNDGLPFVRLKHTWKTRHTRRDSEGRTHTEIRNHDEILCEFRTTFPFEDLSVNWGLFGRSQKFEWEDFNRRFTVRTGNARFGSDVMHQRQMEYLMLADAPKFEISAGVIRVGDGDDWLPADLDRTSRFLHGFFARVPNFVWQELGAWPRPIAELEPR
;
A
#
# COMPACT_ATOMS: atom_id res chain seq x y z
N MET A 1 20.42 -27.03 -40.32
CA MET A 1 19.36 -26.02 -40.57
C MET A 1 17.93 -26.59 -40.65
N PRO A 2 17.63 -27.77 -41.23
CA PRO A 2 16.25 -28.29 -41.23
C PRO A 2 15.72 -28.64 -39.83
N ASP A 3 16.58 -29.12 -38.92
CA ASP A 3 16.18 -29.51 -37.55
C ASP A 3 15.65 -28.34 -36.71
N PHE A 4 16.20 -27.14 -36.90
CA PHE A 4 15.74 -25.95 -36.18
C PHE A 4 14.32 -25.54 -36.58
N MET A 5 14.01 -25.60 -37.89
CA MET A 5 12.68 -25.25 -38.40
C MET A 5 11.61 -26.25 -37.96
N VAL A 6 11.95 -27.54 -37.89
CA VAL A 6 11.07 -28.59 -37.38
C VAL A 6 10.76 -28.35 -35.89
N VAL A 7 11.77 -28.03 -35.08
CA VAL A 7 11.57 -27.70 -33.66
C VAL A 7 10.68 -26.47 -33.48
N VAL A 8 10.89 -25.40 -34.26
CA VAL A 8 10.04 -24.20 -34.21
C VAL A 8 8.59 -24.52 -34.56
N LEU A 9 8.35 -25.31 -35.61
CA LEU A 9 6.99 -25.70 -36.01
C LEU A 9 6.29 -26.56 -34.94
N ILE A 10 7.01 -27.47 -34.29
CA ILE A 10 6.47 -28.27 -33.19
C ILE A 10 6.08 -27.37 -32.01
N VAL A 11 6.95 -26.42 -31.63
CA VAL A 11 6.67 -25.48 -30.53
C VAL A 11 5.44 -24.62 -30.85
N LEU A 12 5.32 -24.12 -32.07
CA LEU A 12 4.15 -23.34 -32.51
C LEU A 12 2.86 -24.18 -32.51
N ALA A 13 2.93 -25.43 -32.95
CA ALA A 13 1.78 -26.33 -32.95
C ALA A 13 1.31 -26.65 -31.51
N VAL A 14 2.24 -26.93 -30.59
CA VAL A 14 1.93 -27.16 -29.17
C VAL A 14 1.33 -25.89 -28.54
N ALA A 15 1.90 -24.72 -28.82
CA ALA A 15 1.35 -23.45 -28.34
C ALA A 15 -0.07 -23.22 -28.87
N ALA A 16 -0.32 -23.42 -30.17
CA ALA A 16 -1.64 -23.26 -30.78
C ALA A 16 -2.69 -24.21 -30.18
N VAL A 17 -2.34 -25.49 -29.98
CA VAL A 17 -3.21 -26.45 -29.31
C VAL A 17 -3.50 -26.02 -27.87
N GLY A 18 -2.47 -25.58 -27.13
CA GLY A 18 -2.62 -25.06 -25.76
C GLY A 18 -3.58 -23.86 -25.69
N PHE A 19 -3.42 -22.87 -26.58
CA PHE A 19 -4.33 -21.73 -26.68
C PHE A 19 -5.75 -22.13 -27.06
N GLY A 20 -5.92 -23.10 -27.96
CA GLY A 20 -7.23 -23.63 -28.35
C GLY A 20 -7.97 -24.30 -27.19
N ILE A 21 -7.29 -25.16 -26.44
CA ILE A 21 -7.84 -25.83 -25.25
C ILE A 21 -8.20 -24.79 -24.18
N TRP A 22 -7.29 -23.85 -23.88
CA TRP A 22 -7.53 -22.79 -22.92
C TRP A 22 -8.73 -21.92 -23.31
N GLY A 23 -8.85 -21.54 -24.59
CA GLY A 23 -9.97 -20.77 -25.10
C GLY A 23 -11.31 -21.49 -24.97
N LEU A 24 -11.35 -22.79 -25.28
CA LEU A 24 -12.57 -23.60 -25.12
C LEU A 24 -13.00 -23.72 -23.65
N LEU A 25 -12.04 -23.99 -22.76
CA LEU A 25 -12.31 -24.09 -21.32
C LEU A 25 -12.79 -22.75 -20.76
N ARG A 26 -12.14 -21.64 -21.15
CA ARG A 26 -12.56 -20.30 -20.74
C ARG A 26 -13.95 -19.95 -21.27
N HIS A 27 -14.27 -20.33 -22.52
CA HIS A 27 -15.61 -20.11 -23.06
C HIS A 27 -16.70 -20.86 -22.30
N ARG A 28 -16.48 -22.16 -22.01
CA ARG A 28 -17.43 -22.96 -21.21
C ARG A 28 -17.62 -22.40 -19.80
N TYR A 29 -16.53 -21.97 -19.18
CA TYR A 29 -16.56 -21.33 -17.87
C TYR A 29 -17.39 -20.04 -17.89
N VAL A 30 -17.14 -19.15 -18.84
CA VAL A 30 -17.93 -17.91 -18.96
C VAL A 30 -19.40 -18.21 -19.26
N GLN A 31 -19.69 -19.24 -20.05
CA GLN A 31 -21.06 -19.68 -20.28
C GLN A 31 -21.76 -20.20 -19.01
N SER A 32 -21.08 -20.97 -18.17
CA SER A 32 -21.69 -21.47 -16.92
C SER A 32 -21.99 -20.34 -15.93
N LEU A 33 -21.16 -19.29 -15.90
CA LEU A 33 -21.42 -18.08 -15.12
C LEU A 33 -22.62 -17.29 -15.66
N ARG A 34 -22.70 -17.12 -16.99
CA ARG A 34 -23.84 -16.45 -17.64
C ARG A 34 -25.16 -17.19 -17.46
N ALA A 35 -25.13 -18.52 -17.41
CA ALA A 35 -26.31 -19.33 -17.12
C ALA A 35 -26.89 -19.05 -15.71
N LYS A 36 -26.07 -18.55 -14.78
CA LYS A 36 -26.50 -18.08 -13.46
C LYS A 36 -26.94 -16.60 -13.45
N GLY A 37 -26.98 -15.95 -14.61
CA GLY A 37 -27.34 -14.53 -14.74
C GLY A 37 -26.22 -13.56 -14.36
N TRP A 38 -24.97 -14.04 -14.24
CA TRP A 38 -23.83 -13.20 -13.88
C TRP A 38 -23.12 -12.63 -15.10
N GLU A 39 -22.67 -11.38 -14.98
CA GLU A 39 -21.83 -10.72 -15.97
C GLU A 39 -20.35 -10.99 -15.66
N PHE A 40 -19.55 -11.26 -16.69
CA PHE A 40 -18.11 -11.51 -16.56
C PHE A 40 -17.29 -10.48 -17.33
N ILE A 41 -16.43 -9.77 -16.62
CA ILE A 41 -15.55 -8.71 -17.11
C ILE A 41 -14.10 -9.20 -16.97
N THR A 42 -13.42 -9.41 -18.09
CA THR A 42 -12.07 -10.03 -18.09
C THR A 42 -10.99 -9.12 -17.49
N SER A 43 -11.02 -7.83 -17.81
CA SER A 43 -9.99 -6.87 -17.41
C SER A 43 -10.65 -5.67 -16.73
N PRO A 44 -11.13 -5.84 -15.48
CA PRO A 44 -11.74 -4.76 -14.73
C PRO A 44 -10.70 -3.69 -14.35
N PRO A 45 -11.10 -2.42 -14.16
CA PRO A 45 -10.21 -1.41 -13.63
C PRO A 45 -9.96 -1.65 -12.14
N LEU A 46 -8.77 -1.32 -11.64
CA LEU A 46 -8.46 -1.42 -10.20
C LEU A 46 -9.41 -0.58 -9.32
N SER A 47 -10.06 0.44 -9.89
CA SER A 47 -11.01 1.28 -9.18
C SER A 47 -12.22 0.53 -8.58
N ILE A 48 -12.48 -0.72 -8.99
CA ILE A 48 -13.51 -1.55 -8.36
C ILE A 48 -13.22 -1.88 -6.88
N THR A 49 -11.98 -1.68 -6.42
CA THR A 49 -11.57 -1.89 -5.02
C THR A 49 -11.53 -0.59 -4.21
N HIS A 50 -11.96 0.54 -4.77
CA HIS A 50 -12.09 1.78 -4.00
C HIS A 50 -13.01 1.56 -2.80
N GLY A 51 -12.63 2.12 -1.65
CA GLY A 51 -13.34 1.93 -0.39
C GLY A 51 -12.92 0.68 0.40
N LEU A 52 -12.26 -0.29 -0.24
CA LEU A 52 -11.73 -1.48 0.45
C LEU A 52 -10.32 -1.20 1.00
N ASN A 53 -10.13 -1.37 2.30
CA ASN A 53 -8.87 -1.11 3.00
C ASN A 53 -8.58 -2.05 4.17
N VAL A 54 -9.35 -3.13 4.32
CA VAL A 54 -9.07 -4.25 5.24
C VAL A 54 -8.29 -5.33 4.48
N PRO A 55 -7.24 -5.95 5.06
CA PRO A 55 -6.46 -6.99 4.40
C PRO A 55 -7.34 -8.04 3.69
N PRO A 56 -7.04 -8.38 2.43
CA PRO A 56 -5.79 -8.11 1.70
C PRO A 56 -5.66 -6.71 1.08
N PHE A 57 -6.71 -5.89 1.16
CA PHE A 57 -6.67 -4.53 0.63
C PHE A 57 -5.82 -3.62 1.51
N GLY A 58 -5.29 -2.56 0.91
CA GLY A 58 -4.40 -1.64 1.59
C GLY A 58 -3.01 -2.23 1.92
N LEU A 59 -2.68 -3.42 1.40
CA LEU A 59 -1.36 -4.03 1.52
C LEU A 59 -0.61 -3.97 0.19
N GLY A 60 0.72 -3.93 0.30
CA GLY A 60 1.63 -4.11 -0.83
C GLY A 60 1.50 -3.06 -1.93
N PHE A 61 2.28 -3.32 -2.97
CA PHE A 61 2.39 -2.59 -4.23
C PHE A 61 1.92 -3.47 -5.40
N ASP A 62 2.00 -2.95 -6.62
CA ASP A 62 1.62 -3.65 -7.86
C ASP A 62 0.23 -4.31 -7.75
N ARG A 63 -0.73 -3.54 -7.23
CA ARG A 63 -2.10 -4.01 -6.96
C ARG A 63 -2.83 -4.21 -8.27
N ARG A 64 -3.44 -5.39 -8.44
CA ARG A 64 -4.11 -5.82 -9.67
C ARG A 64 -5.44 -6.50 -9.37
N VAL A 65 -6.35 -6.32 -10.31
CA VAL A 65 -7.62 -7.04 -10.36
C VAL A 65 -7.77 -7.71 -11.71
N ASP A 66 -8.31 -8.92 -11.69
CA ASP A 66 -8.60 -9.71 -12.88
C ASP A 66 -9.96 -10.39 -12.70
N ASP A 67 -10.60 -10.76 -13.82
CA ASP A 67 -11.77 -11.63 -13.86
C ASP A 67 -12.89 -11.15 -12.88
N GLN A 68 -13.52 -10.00 -13.14
CA GLN A 68 -14.65 -9.53 -12.33
C GLN A 68 -15.96 -10.21 -12.74
N LEU A 69 -16.77 -10.52 -11.74
CA LEU A 69 -18.12 -11.04 -11.82
C LEU A 69 -19.08 -10.07 -11.13
N LEU A 70 -20.17 -9.74 -11.81
CA LEU A 70 -21.27 -8.96 -11.27
C LEU A 70 -22.54 -9.81 -11.26
N GLY A 71 -23.28 -9.77 -10.17
CA GLY A 71 -24.53 -10.52 -10.07
C GLY A 71 -25.36 -10.15 -8.84
N VAL A 72 -26.41 -10.93 -8.62
CA VAL A 72 -27.27 -10.85 -7.45
C VAL A 72 -27.35 -12.24 -6.80
N ALA A 73 -27.28 -12.28 -5.48
CA ALA A 73 -27.59 -13.48 -4.71
C ALA A 73 -29.10 -13.76 -4.71
N LYS A 74 -29.53 -14.93 -4.24
CA LYS A 74 -30.96 -15.31 -4.21
C LYS A 74 -31.81 -14.39 -3.34
N ASP A 75 -31.23 -13.75 -2.34
CA ASP A 75 -31.90 -12.75 -1.50
C ASP A 75 -31.98 -11.35 -2.15
N SER A 76 -31.60 -11.24 -3.43
CA SER A 76 -31.50 -9.98 -4.19
C SER A 76 -30.38 -9.04 -3.76
N THR A 77 -29.47 -9.47 -2.87
CA THR A 77 -28.28 -8.69 -2.54
C THR A 77 -27.34 -8.67 -3.76
N PRO A 78 -26.95 -7.48 -4.27
CA PRO A 78 -25.94 -7.40 -5.32
C PRO A 78 -24.58 -7.82 -4.77
N PHE A 79 -23.79 -8.51 -5.59
CA PHE A 79 -22.42 -8.85 -5.25
C PHE A 79 -21.47 -8.50 -6.39
N THR A 80 -20.21 -8.28 -6.03
CA THR A 80 -19.10 -8.21 -6.97
C THR A 80 -18.03 -9.19 -6.54
N ALA A 81 -17.63 -10.12 -7.41
CA ALA A 81 -16.53 -11.04 -7.16
C ALA A 81 -15.37 -10.77 -8.14
N PHE A 82 -14.13 -10.81 -7.69
CA PHE A 82 -12.97 -10.53 -8.55
C PHE A 82 -11.71 -11.16 -7.98
N ARG A 83 -10.71 -11.42 -8.83
CA ARG A 83 -9.40 -11.88 -8.37
C ARG A 83 -8.57 -10.66 -8.02
N TYR A 84 -7.85 -10.75 -6.90
CA TYR A 84 -7.02 -9.65 -6.40
C TYR A 84 -5.62 -10.15 -6.11
N SER A 85 -4.62 -9.34 -6.45
CA SER A 85 -3.24 -9.59 -6.08
C SER A 85 -2.47 -8.30 -5.87
N CYS A 86 -1.44 -8.39 -5.05
CA CYS A 86 -0.36 -7.43 -4.87
C CYS A 86 0.95 -8.21 -4.68
N ASP A 87 2.07 -7.51 -4.56
CA ASP A 87 3.36 -8.14 -4.26
C ASP A 87 3.40 -8.90 -2.92
N ALA A 88 2.61 -8.47 -1.93
CA ALA A 88 2.54 -9.06 -0.60
C ALA A 88 1.54 -10.23 -0.48
N TRP A 89 0.57 -10.34 -1.38
CA TRP A 89 -0.51 -11.31 -1.28
C TRP A 89 -1.22 -11.56 -2.61
N ARG A 90 -1.66 -12.80 -2.85
CA ARG A 90 -2.42 -13.19 -4.04
C ARG A 90 -3.59 -14.09 -3.67
N SER A 91 -4.76 -13.81 -4.23
CA SER A 91 -5.94 -14.66 -4.04
C SER A 91 -5.74 -16.04 -4.67
N ALA A 92 -6.05 -17.08 -3.91
CA ALA A 92 -6.23 -18.43 -4.43
C ALA A 92 -7.54 -18.51 -5.23
N GLY A 93 -8.56 -17.80 -4.77
CA GLY A 93 -9.90 -17.77 -5.36
C GLY A 93 -10.35 -16.39 -5.81
N TYR A 94 -11.66 -16.17 -5.80
CA TYR A 94 -12.27 -14.85 -5.87
C TYR A 94 -12.32 -14.20 -4.49
N VAL A 95 -12.21 -12.87 -4.47
CA VAL A 95 -12.72 -12.04 -3.37
C VAL A 95 -14.15 -11.65 -3.74
N VAL A 96 -15.11 -11.89 -2.86
CA VAL A 96 -16.53 -11.55 -3.05
C VAL A 96 -16.88 -10.40 -2.12
N THR A 97 -17.57 -9.39 -2.63
CA THR A 97 -18.00 -8.21 -1.89
C THR A 97 -19.51 -8.04 -1.99
N MET A 98 -20.15 -7.67 -0.89
CA MET A 98 -21.58 -7.34 -0.81
C MET A 98 -21.77 -6.05 0.00
N PRO A 99 -22.61 -5.11 -0.44
CA PRO A 99 -22.78 -3.83 0.23
C PRO A 99 -23.58 -3.98 1.53
N LEU A 100 -23.13 -3.29 2.56
CA LEU A 100 -23.82 -3.05 3.82
C LEU A 100 -24.59 -1.73 3.73
N PRO A 101 -25.69 -1.55 4.48
CA PRO A 101 -26.51 -0.33 4.42
C PRO A 101 -25.80 0.92 4.99
N LYS A 102 -24.70 0.73 5.72
CA LYS A 102 -23.84 1.79 6.25
C LYS A 102 -22.45 1.24 6.53
N SER A 103 -21.49 2.15 6.72
CA SER A 103 -20.16 1.78 7.18
C SER A 103 -20.18 1.28 8.63
N LEU A 104 -19.52 0.16 8.86
CA LEU A 104 -19.32 -0.45 10.17
C LEU A 104 -17.83 -0.45 10.54
N PRO A 105 -17.47 -0.57 11.84
CA PRO A 105 -16.07 -0.68 12.23
C PRO A 105 -15.43 -1.92 11.60
N ALA A 106 -14.19 -1.77 11.12
CA ALA A 106 -13.43 -2.84 10.50
C ALA A 106 -13.36 -4.06 11.44
N ALA A 107 -13.64 -5.24 10.91
CA ALA A 107 -13.56 -6.47 11.68
C ALA A 107 -13.40 -7.68 10.76
N GLU A 108 -13.01 -8.82 11.34
CA GLU A 108 -12.81 -10.05 10.60
C GLU A 108 -13.24 -11.26 11.39
N VAL A 109 -13.61 -12.32 10.66
CA VAL A 109 -13.83 -13.67 11.15
C VAL A 109 -13.11 -14.64 10.23
N LEU A 110 -12.32 -15.53 10.81
CA LEU A 110 -11.54 -16.52 10.08
C LEU A 110 -11.34 -17.77 10.93
N HIS A 111 -10.85 -18.82 10.29
CA HIS A 111 -10.40 -20.01 11.00
C HIS A 111 -9.17 -19.70 11.87
N VAL A 112 -9.07 -20.31 13.05
CA VAL A 112 -7.96 -20.06 14.00
C VAL A 112 -6.58 -20.36 13.40
N THR A 113 -6.54 -21.26 12.41
CA THR A 113 -5.32 -21.69 11.70
C THR A 113 -4.89 -20.76 10.56
N ASP A 114 -5.72 -19.80 10.12
CA ASP A 114 -5.36 -18.91 9.01
C ASP A 114 -4.61 -17.67 9.51
N ASP A 115 -3.33 -17.56 9.17
CA ASP A 115 -2.44 -16.45 9.51
C ASP A 115 -1.88 -15.71 8.28
N ARG A 116 -2.44 -15.98 7.08
CA ARG A 116 -1.90 -15.51 5.80
C ARG A 116 -1.94 -14.00 5.59
N LEU A 117 -2.74 -13.30 6.39
CA LEU A 117 -2.97 -11.87 6.31
C LEU A 117 -2.93 -11.26 7.72
N PRO A 118 -2.42 -10.02 7.87
CA PRO A 118 -2.36 -9.32 9.15
C PRO A 118 -3.71 -9.32 9.88
N ARG A 119 -3.66 -9.43 11.21
CA ARG A 119 -4.84 -9.39 12.07
C ARG A 119 -5.29 -7.96 12.35
N LEU A 120 -6.59 -7.78 12.54
CA LEU A 120 -7.20 -6.47 12.87
C LEU A 120 -7.16 -6.09 14.36
N GLY A 121 -6.60 -6.94 15.22
CA GLY A 121 -6.50 -6.70 16.65
C GLY A 121 -6.36 -7.97 17.47
N GLU A 122 -6.61 -7.84 18.77
CA GLU A 122 -6.67 -8.97 19.71
C GLU A 122 -7.88 -9.87 19.39
N PRO A 123 -7.66 -11.18 19.17
CA PRO A 123 -8.73 -12.07 18.76
C PRO A 123 -9.61 -12.53 19.93
N VAL A 124 -10.87 -12.84 19.61
CA VAL A 124 -11.76 -13.68 20.43
C VAL A 124 -12.06 -14.95 19.66
N GLU A 125 -12.09 -16.08 20.35
CA GLU A 125 -12.25 -17.41 19.73
C GLU A 125 -13.57 -18.07 20.13
N LEU A 126 -14.15 -18.83 19.21
CA LEU A 126 -15.35 -19.65 19.41
C LEU A 126 -15.23 -20.91 18.55
N GLY A 127 -14.88 -22.03 19.19
CA GLY A 127 -14.59 -23.27 18.49
C GLY A 127 -13.38 -23.12 17.57
N GLU A 128 -13.55 -23.39 16.28
CA GLU A 128 -12.48 -23.28 15.28
C GLU A 128 -12.40 -21.90 14.61
N LEU A 129 -13.28 -20.97 14.99
CA LEU A 129 -13.31 -19.63 14.43
C LEU A 129 -12.77 -18.63 15.43
N ARG A 130 -12.17 -17.57 14.91
CA ARG A 130 -11.80 -16.38 15.67
C ARG A 130 -12.28 -15.12 14.98
N ALA A 131 -12.57 -14.11 15.78
CA ALA A 131 -12.88 -12.77 15.31
C ALA A 131 -11.91 -11.74 15.90
N ALA A 132 -11.53 -10.74 15.12
CA ALA A 132 -10.77 -9.59 15.60
C ALA A 132 -11.49 -8.30 15.19
N ALA A 133 -11.60 -7.36 16.14
CA ALA A 133 -12.31 -6.11 15.95
C ALA A 133 -11.85 -5.05 16.99
N PRO A 134 -12.20 -3.75 16.82
CA PRO A 134 -11.80 -2.66 17.72
C PRO A 134 -12.24 -2.82 19.17
N SER A 135 -13.25 -3.65 19.46
CA SER A 135 -13.64 -3.98 20.82
C SER A 135 -14.00 -5.46 20.93
N ARG A 136 -13.71 -6.04 22.10
CA ARG A 136 -14.00 -7.44 22.41
C ARG A 136 -15.48 -7.79 22.21
N ARG A 137 -16.38 -6.94 22.71
CA ARG A 137 -17.83 -7.12 22.58
C ARG A 137 -18.26 -7.18 21.10
N TYR A 138 -17.73 -6.27 20.28
CA TYR A 138 -18.05 -6.24 18.86
C TYR A 138 -17.53 -7.51 18.15
N ALA A 139 -16.33 -8.00 18.51
CA ALA A 139 -15.80 -9.25 18.00
C ALA A 139 -16.66 -10.46 18.40
N GLU A 140 -17.14 -10.54 19.64
CA GLU A 140 -18.02 -11.60 20.14
C GLU A 140 -19.39 -11.62 19.44
N GLU A 141 -20.01 -10.45 19.26
CA GLU A 141 -21.25 -10.30 18.50
C GLU A 141 -21.07 -10.73 17.04
N LEU A 142 -19.96 -10.31 16.41
CA LEU A 142 -19.60 -10.68 15.04
C LEU A 142 -19.40 -12.19 14.89
N LEU A 143 -18.62 -12.77 15.79
CA LEU A 143 -18.29 -14.20 15.76
C LEU A 143 -19.54 -15.07 15.91
N THR A 144 -20.48 -14.64 16.76
CA THR A 144 -21.77 -15.31 16.95
C THR A 144 -22.63 -15.23 15.68
N ALA A 145 -22.71 -14.04 15.06
CA ALA A 145 -23.50 -13.84 13.84
C ALA A 145 -22.94 -14.58 12.63
N VAL A 146 -21.62 -14.58 12.47
CA VAL A 146 -20.94 -15.21 11.32
C VAL A 146 -20.81 -16.72 11.51
N GLY A 147 -20.45 -17.18 12.72
CA GLY A 147 -20.05 -18.57 12.96
C GLY A 147 -21.15 -19.61 12.68
N ALA A 148 -22.42 -19.23 12.83
CA ALA A 148 -23.54 -20.10 12.49
C ALA A 148 -23.60 -20.44 10.99
N HIS A 149 -23.16 -19.52 10.13
CA HIS A 149 -23.29 -19.57 8.68
C HIS A 149 -21.96 -19.85 7.96
N LEU A 150 -20.81 -19.62 8.61
CA LEU A 150 -19.51 -19.81 7.99
C LEU A 150 -19.16 -21.31 7.90
N ARG A 151 -18.92 -21.76 6.67
CA ARG A 151 -18.45 -23.09 6.27
C ARG A 151 -17.23 -22.93 5.36
N GLY A 152 -16.29 -23.86 5.45
CA GLY A 152 -15.07 -23.84 4.64
C GLY A 152 -13.97 -22.92 5.21
N PRO A 153 -12.82 -22.82 4.51
CA PRO A 153 -11.63 -22.10 4.97
C PRO A 153 -11.69 -20.59 4.66
N TYR A 154 -12.89 -20.01 4.63
CA TYR A 154 -13.06 -18.62 4.23
C TYR A 154 -12.70 -17.66 5.35
N ARG A 155 -12.15 -16.51 4.95
CA ARG A 155 -12.04 -15.31 5.78
C ARG A 155 -13.13 -14.34 5.36
N ILE A 156 -13.91 -13.87 6.32
CA ILE A 156 -14.89 -12.81 6.12
C ILE A 156 -14.40 -11.56 6.84
N SER A 157 -14.50 -10.40 6.20
CA SER A 157 -14.25 -9.11 6.84
C SER A 157 -15.37 -8.12 6.59
N ILE A 158 -15.55 -7.23 7.56
CA ILE A 158 -16.29 -5.99 7.42
C ILE A 158 -15.27 -4.92 7.04
N ASP A 159 -15.42 -4.37 5.84
CA ASP A 159 -14.57 -3.32 5.29
C ASP A 159 -15.45 -2.11 4.98
N HIS A 160 -15.57 -1.21 5.96
CA HIS A 160 -16.46 -0.06 5.91
C HIS A 160 -17.91 -0.48 5.61
N ASP A 161 -18.43 -0.10 4.46
CA ASP A 161 -19.78 -0.40 3.97
C ASP A 161 -19.84 -1.67 3.10
N ASN A 162 -18.83 -2.54 3.19
CA ASN A 162 -18.79 -3.81 2.48
C ASN A 162 -18.57 -5.00 3.42
N LEU A 163 -19.27 -6.09 3.14
CA LEU A 163 -18.94 -7.42 3.64
C LEU A 163 -18.13 -8.15 2.58
N VAL A 164 -16.97 -8.66 2.97
CA VAL A 164 -15.97 -9.23 2.07
C VAL A 164 -15.72 -10.68 2.44
N LEU A 165 -15.70 -11.58 1.47
CA LEU A 165 -15.25 -12.96 1.61
C LEU A 165 -14.02 -13.19 0.74
N VAL A 166 -12.97 -13.74 1.33
CA VAL A 166 -11.68 -13.97 0.66
C VAL A 166 -11.53 -15.44 0.30
N ASP A 167 -11.00 -15.68 -0.91
CA ASP A 167 -10.71 -17.00 -1.49
C ASP A 167 -11.93 -17.90 -1.72
N ALA A 168 -13.02 -17.31 -2.22
CA ALA A 168 -14.15 -18.08 -2.75
C ALA A 168 -13.70 -18.97 -3.93
N PRO A 169 -14.29 -20.16 -4.11
CA PRO A 169 -13.94 -21.07 -5.20
C PRO A 169 -14.08 -20.43 -6.59
N ARG A 170 -13.38 -20.95 -7.59
CA ARG A 170 -13.42 -20.39 -8.95
C ARG A 170 -14.50 -21.03 -9.80
N GLU A 171 -14.83 -22.28 -9.51
CA GLU A 171 -15.85 -23.08 -10.18
C GLU A 171 -17.23 -22.49 -9.93
N ALA A 172 -18.10 -22.50 -10.95
CA ALA A 172 -19.35 -21.74 -10.91
C ALA A 172 -20.30 -22.18 -9.79
N ASP A 173 -20.50 -23.49 -9.56
CA ASP A 173 -21.43 -23.97 -8.53
C ASP A 173 -20.87 -23.75 -7.11
N PRO A 174 -19.61 -24.13 -6.78
CA PRO A 174 -19.04 -23.82 -5.47
C PRO A 174 -18.91 -22.31 -5.20
N LEU A 175 -18.72 -21.49 -6.23
CA LEU A 175 -18.76 -20.03 -6.11
C LEU A 175 -20.17 -19.53 -5.77
N GLU A 176 -21.22 -20.08 -6.39
CA GLU A 176 -22.60 -19.77 -6.02
C GLU A 176 -22.86 -20.09 -4.55
N ASP A 177 -22.44 -21.26 -4.07
CA ASP A 177 -22.58 -21.65 -2.67
C ASP A 177 -21.88 -20.65 -1.73
N ALA A 178 -20.68 -20.19 -2.07
CA ALA A 178 -19.96 -19.19 -1.28
C ALA A 178 -20.65 -17.80 -1.30
N ILE A 179 -21.25 -17.40 -2.43
CA ILE A 179 -22.03 -16.17 -2.56
C ILE A 179 -23.28 -16.24 -1.66
N GLU A 180 -24.04 -17.33 -1.74
CA GLU A 180 -25.24 -17.52 -0.93
C GLU A 180 -24.93 -17.62 0.57
N GLN A 181 -23.79 -18.23 0.92
CA GLN A 181 -23.29 -18.23 2.28
C GLN A 181 -22.96 -16.81 2.77
N LEU A 182 -22.32 -15.98 1.92
CA LEU A 182 -22.03 -14.58 2.26
C LEU A 182 -23.32 -13.75 2.41
N ALA A 183 -24.32 -13.99 1.56
CA ALA A 183 -25.64 -13.36 1.69
C ALA A 183 -26.33 -13.75 3.01
N ALA A 184 -26.27 -15.03 3.40
CA ALA A 184 -26.79 -15.50 4.69
C ALA A 184 -26.07 -14.84 5.88
N VAL A 185 -24.73 -14.73 5.82
CA VAL A 185 -23.95 -14.00 6.83
C VAL A 185 -24.38 -12.54 6.89
N ARG A 186 -24.51 -11.87 5.74
CA ARG A 186 -24.97 -10.49 5.66
C ARG A 186 -26.35 -10.31 6.30
N ALA A 187 -27.32 -11.15 5.95
CA ALA A 187 -28.65 -11.11 6.53
C ALA A 187 -28.62 -11.30 8.06
N ALA A 188 -27.83 -12.26 8.56
CA ALA A 188 -27.64 -12.47 9.99
C ALA A 188 -27.07 -11.22 10.69
N LEU A 189 -25.99 -10.63 10.15
CA LEU A 189 -25.39 -9.42 10.70
C LEU A 189 -26.40 -8.28 10.85
N LEU A 190 -27.24 -8.08 9.82
CA LEU A 190 -28.25 -7.03 9.80
C LEU A 190 -29.39 -7.21 10.81
N THR A 191 -29.50 -8.38 11.44
CA THR A 191 -30.48 -8.65 12.52
C THR A 191 -29.91 -8.55 13.93
N THR A 192 -28.62 -8.22 14.07
CA THR A 192 -27.90 -8.21 15.35
C THR A 192 -27.57 -6.80 15.83
N ALA A 193 -27.05 -6.70 17.06
CA ALA A 193 -26.60 -5.44 17.66
C ALA A 193 -25.43 -4.77 16.92
N ILE A 194 -24.76 -5.49 16.01
CA ILE A 194 -23.74 -4.94 15.09
C ILE A 194 -24.25 -3.72 14.32
N THR A 195 -25.54 -3.69 13.98
CA THR A 195 -26.19 -2.56 13.30
C THR A 195 -26.24 -1.28 14.14
N GLN A 196 -25.94 -1.33 15.44
CA GLN A 196 -25.88 -0.15 16.31
C GLN A 196 -24.54 0.59 16.19
N TYR A 197 -23.49 -0.10 15.75
CA TYR A 197 -22.15 0.49 15.59
C TYR A 197 -22.08 1.38 14.34
N SER A 198 -21.16 2.34 14.35
CA SER A 198 -20.84 3.18 13.19
C SER A 198 -19.36 3.11 12.91
N GLY A 199 -19.00 2.82 11.66
CA GLY A 199 -17.62 2.87 11.18
C GLY A 199 -17.26 4.24 10.61
N PRO A 200 -15.97 4.48 10.33
CA PRO A 200 -15.55 5.58 9.48
C PRO A 200 -16.11 5.41 8.06
N PRO A 201 -16.22 6.48 7.25
CA PRO A 201 -16.56 6.35 5.84
C PRO A 201 -15.46 5.59 5.08
N ALA A 202 -15.86 4.88 4.03
CA ALA A 202 -14.92 4.21 3.12
C ALA A 202 -13.95 5.24 2.49
N PRO A 203 -12.65 4.91 2.33
CA PRO A 203 -11.72 5.76 1.59
C PRO A 203 -12.20 6.02 0.17
N ALA A 204 -12.10 7.27 -0.29
CA ALA A 204 -12.58 7.67 -1.62
C ALA A 204 -11.79 7.01 -2.78
N GLY A 205 -10.60 6.49 -2.50
CA GLY A 205 -9.73 5.81 -3.46
C GLY A 205 -8.92 4.71 -2.78
N LEU A 206 -7.83 4.29 -3.42
CA LEU A 206 -6.92 3.29 -2.85
C LEU A 206 -6.08 3.91 -1.73
N SER A 207 -5.89 3.17 -0.63
CA SER A 207 -5.13 3.62 0.54
C SER A 207 -4.24 2.52 1.09
N PHE A 208 -3.68 2.71 2.30
CA PHE A 208 -2.97 1.67 3.03
C PHE A 208 -3.69 1.30 4.32
N HIS A 209 -3.71 0.01 4.63
CA HIS A 209 -4.32 -0.49 5.85
C HIS A 209 -3.56 0.03 7.08
N GLY A 210 -4.30 0.47 8.10
CA GLY A 210 -3.74 1.02 9.34
C GLY A 210 -3.07 2.39 9.19
N ARG A 211 -3.13 3.02 8.01
CA ARG A 211 -2.48 4.31 7.72
C ARG A 211 -3.50 5.32 7.19
N PRO A 212 -4.38 5.83 8.07
CA PRO A 212 -5.33 6.85 7.68
C PRO A 212 -4.58 8.08 7.14
N GLY A 213 -5.05 8.64 6.03
CA GLY A 213 -4.41 9.79 5.36
C GLY A 213 -3.41 9.43 4.26
N TRP A 214 -3.05 8.16 4.12
CA TRP A 214 -2.21 7.72 2.99
C TRP A 214 -3.09 7.37 1.78
N SER A 215 -2.72 7.93 0.63
CA SER A 215 -3.33 7.62 -0.66
C SER A 215 -2.36 6.80 -1.50
N TYR A 216 -2.90 5.86 -2.29
CA TYR A 216 -2.14 5.04 -3.22
C TYR A 216 -2.61 5.31 -4.66
N LEU A 217 -1.68 5.59 -5.56
CA LEU A 217 -1.95 5.70 -7.00
C LEU A 217 -1.08 4.67 -7.73
N PRO A 218 -1.67 3.77 -8.53
CA PRO A 218 -0.89 2.75 -9.24
C PRO A 218 0.10 3.36 -10.23
N ARG A 219 -0.33 4.42 -10.92
CA ARG A 219 0.48 5.15 -11.90
C ARG A 219 -0.04 6.57 -12.09
N ASP A 220 0.87 7.53 -12.07
CA ASP A 220 0.64 8.90 -12.52
C ASP A 220 2.00 9.59 -12.76
N ASP A 221 2.39 9.69 -14.03
CA ASP A 221 3.71 10.16 -14.44
C ASP A 221 3.94 11.66 -14.08
N ALA A 222 2.88 12.42 -13.77
CA ALA A 222 3.01 13.81 -13.31
C ALA A 222 3.75 13.92 -11.96
N TYR A 223 3.73 12.86 -11.14
CA TYR A 223 4.42 12.83 -9.85
C TYR A 223 5.94 12.81 -9.96
N LEU A 224 6.52 12.53 -11.14
CA LEU A 224 7.96 12.73 -11.37
C LEU A 224 8.38 14.19 -11.18
N GLY A 225 7.46 15.15 -11.40
CA GLY A 225 7.72 16.57 -11.12
C GLY A 225 7.70 16.93 -9.63
N ALA A 226 7.22 16.04 -8.75
CA ALA A 226 7.13 16.27 -7.31
C ALA A 226 8.37 15.82 -6.53
N VAL A 227 9.28 15.08 -7.18
CA VAL A 227 10.50 14.52 -6.58
C VAL A 227 11.71 14.78 -7.48
N SER A 228 12.93 14.78 -6.93
CA SER A 228 14.13 14.70 -7.78
C SER A 228 14.30 13.29 -8.32
N SER A 229 14.17 13.15 -9.65
CA SER A 229 14.31 11.88 -10.37
C SER A 229 15.43 11.93 -11.40
N THR A 230 15.93 10.75 -11.80
CA THR A 230 16.86 10.63 -12.92
C THR A 230 16.20 11.11 -14.22
N GLY A 231 16.78 12.13 -14.87
CA GLY A 231 16.22 12.74 -16.10
C GLY A 231 16.73 12.18 -17.43
N GLY A 232 17.75 11.31 -17.42
CA GLY A 232 18.31 10.72 -18.63
C GLY A 232 17.52 9.50 -19.11
N GLY A 233 17.34 9.35 -20.43
CA GLY A 233 16.64 8.21 -21.02
C GLY A 233 15.35 8.60 -21.74
N PHE A 234 14.42 7.65 -21.83
CA PHE A 234 13.07 7.83 -22.37
C PHE A 234 12.08 6.85 -21.71
N ASP A 235 10.78 7.03 -21.95
CA ASP A 235 9.69 6.20 -21.36
C ASP A 235 9.73 6.22 -19.83
N HIS A 236 9.86 7.43 -19.27
CA HIS A 236 9.81 7.67 -17.83
C HIS A 236 8.40 7.49 -17.31
N GLN A 237 8.24 6.69 -16.26
CA GLN A 237 6.95 6.38 -15.66
C GLN A 237 7.04 6.37 -14.14
N ALA A 238 6.01 6.86 -13.46
CA ALA A 238 5.90 6.80 -12.01
C ALA A 238 4.81 5.81 -11.60
N HIS A 239 5.19 4.80 -10.84
CA HIS A 239 4.33 3.73 -10.35
C HIS A 239 4.33 3.69 -8.82
N ASP A 240 3.36 2.98 -8.26
CA ASP A 240 3.28 2.67 -6.82
C ASP A 240 3.44 3.91 -5.92
N ILE A 241 2.71 4.95 -6.29
CA ILE A 241 2.83 6.27 -5.66
C ILE A 241 2.07 6.26 -4.34
N ILE A 242 2.74 6.72 -3.29
CA ILE A 242 2.13 6.99 -1.99
C ILE A 242 2.22 8.49 -1.73
N THR A 243 1.10 9.07 -1.32
CA THR A 243 1.05 10.46 -0.85
C THR A 243 0.40 10.53 0.52
N SER A 244 0.83 11.49 1.32
CA SER A 244 0.22 11.80 2.62
C SER A 244 0.46 13.25 2.98
N SER A 245 -0.49 13.88 3.68
CA SER A 245 -0.26 15.17 4.35
C SER A 245 0.65 15.03 5.57
N ASN A 246 0.70 13.81 6.14
CA ASN A 246 1.60 13.38 7.19
C ASN A 246 1.76 14.41 8.32
N ASP A 247 0.62 14.90 8.81
CA ASP A 247 0.50 15.85 9.92
C ASP A 247 1.40 17.09 9.81
N GLY A 248 1.52 17.65 8.60
CA GLY A 248 2.29 18.88 8.33
C GLY A 248 3.66 18.64 7.69
N LEU A 249 4.07 17.38 7.53
CA LEU A 249 5.28 16.96 6.83
C LEU A 249 4.96 16.08 5.62
N PRO A 250 4.23 16.62 4.62
CA PRO A 250 3.75 15.83 3.50
C PRO A 250 4.90 15.13 2.80
N PHE A 251 4.63 13.94 2.27
CA PHE A 251 5.60 13.18 1.50
C PHE A 251 5.00 12.60 0.23
N VAL A 252 5.89 12.35 -0.71
CA VAL A 252 5.63 11.57 -1.92
C VAL A 252 6.68 10.47 -1.99
N ARG A 253 6.22 9.22 -2.14
CA ARG A 253 7.04 8.05 -2.45
C ARG A 253 6.58 7.48 -3.77
N LEU A 254 7.48 7.14 -4.68
CA LEU A 254 7.13 6.50 -5.95
C LEU A 254 8.25 5.58 -6.46
N LYS A 255 7.88 4.61 -7.30
CA LYS A 255 8.80 3.86 -8.14
C LYS A 255 8.92 4.54 -9.49
N HIS A 256 10.11 4.99 -9.84
CA HIS A 256 10.39 5.56 -11.14
C HIS A 256 11.04 4.49 -12.04
N THR A 257 10.50 4.29 -13.24
CA THR A 257 11.08 3.39 -14.24
C THR A 257 11.37 4.14 -15.53
N TRP A 258 12.48 3.84 -16.18
CA TRP A 258 12.83 4.45 -17.48
C TRP A 258 13.68 3.50 -18.33
N LYS A 259 13.90 3.89 -19.59
CA LYS A 259 14.69 3.12 -20.56
C LYS A 259 15.85 3.92 -21.11
N THR A 260 16.96 3.25 -21.40
CA THR A 260 18.05 3.81 -22.20
C THR A 260 18.34 2.96 -23.43
N ARG A 261 18.82 3.60 -24.49
CA ARG A 261 19.18 2.95 -25.76
C ARG A 261 20.69 2.93 -25.89
N HIS A 262 21.27 1.75 -26.02
CA HIS A 262 22.71 1.59 -26.28
C HIS A 262 22.91 1.02 -27.68
N THR A 263 23.58 1.77 -28.55
CA THR A 263 23.92 1.32 -29.91
C THR A 263 25.40 0.99 -29.98
N ARG A 264 25.74 -0.22 -30.42
CA ARG A 264 27.12 -0.66 -30.69
C ARG A 264 27.26 -1.05 -32.15
N ARG A 265 28.39 -0.71 -32.77
CA ARG A 265 28.76 -1.19 -34.10
C ARG A 265 29.84 -2.26 -33.92
N ASP A 266 29.61 -3.45 -34.46
CA ASP A 266 30.63 -4.52 -34.43
C ASP A 266 31.74 -4.25 -35.46
N SER A 267 32.81 -5.05 -35.39
CA SER A 267 33.94 -4.99 -36.32
C SER A 267 33.56 -5.33 -37.77
N GLU A 268 32.35 -5.86 -38.01
CA GLU A 268 31.81 -6.20 -39.33
C GLU A 268 30.83 -5.12 -39.85
N GLY A 269 30.71 -3.98 -39.14
CA GLY A 269 29.88 -2.85 -39.53
C GLY A 269 28.38 -3.01 -39.22
N ARG A 270 27.96 -4.10 -38.56
CA ARG A 270 26.56 -4.28 -38.14
C ARG A 270 26.27 -3.48 -36.89
N THR A 271 25.09 -2.90 -36.86
CA THR A 271 24.62 -2.07 -35.75
C THR A 271 23.73 -2.90 -34.83
N HIS A 272 24.13 -3.06 -33.57
CA HIS A 272 23.35 -3.70 -32.53
C HIS A 272 22.74 -2.62 -31.62
N THR A 273 21.42 -2.63 -31.44
CA THR A 273 20.73 -1.72 -30.52
C THR A 273 20.15 -2.53 -29.37
N GLU A 274 20.57 -2.19 -28.16
CA GLU A 274 20.13 -2.80 -26.90
C GLU A 274 19.28 -1.77 -26.15
N ILE A 275 18.09 -2.17 -25.67
CA ILE A 275 17.27 -1.37 -24.75
C ILE A 275 17.52 -1.90 -23.35
N ARG A 276 17.89 -1.00 -22.44
CA ARG A 276 18.05 -1.31 -21.01
C ARG A 276 16.94 -0.66 -20.22
N ASN A 277 16.32 -1.44 -19.34
CA ASN A 277 15.32 -0.95 -18.40
C ASN A 277 16.03 -0.63 -17.08
N HIS A 278 15.60 0.45 -16.44
CA HIS A 278 16.12 0.92 -15.16
C HIS A 278 14.95 1.26 -14.25
N ASP A 279 15.18 1.15 -12.95
CA ASP A 279 14.26 1.63 -11.94
C ASP A 279 15.00 2.21 -10.74
N GLU A 280 14.31 3.10 -10.02
CA GLU A 280 14.75 3.67 -8.75
C GLU A 280 13.51 3.91 -7.87
N ILE A 281 13.68 3.77 -6.55
CA ILE A 281 12.65 4.16 -5.59
C ILE A 281 12.99 5.55 -5.05
N LEU A 282 12.05 6.47 -5.15
CA LEU A 282 12.19 7.85 -4.74
C LEU A 282 11.24 8.15 -3.58
N CYS A 283 11.73 8.88 -2.60
CA CYS A 283 10.89 9.43 -1.54
C CYS A 283 11.41 10.80 -1.10
N GLU A 284 10.51 11.78 -1.06
CA GLU A 284 10.81 13.10 -0.52
C GLU A 284 9.71 13.51 0.46
N PHE A 285 10.13 13.97 1.64
CA PHE A 285 9.28 14.69 2.58
C PHE A 285 9.44 16.19 2.32
N ARG A 286 8.49 17.00 2.75
CA ARG A 286 8.52 18.45 2.57
C ARG A 286 8.08 19.16 3.84
N THR A 287 8.74 20.27 4.15
CA THR A 287 8.26 21.21 5.15
C THR A 287 7.12 22.04 4.58
N THR A 288 6.08 22.30 5.36
CA THR A 288 4.99 23.23 5.02
C THR A 288 5.17 24.61 5.67
N PHE A 289 6.36 24.83 6.22
CA PHE A 289 6.77 25.98 7.03
C PHE A 289 8.20 26.37 6.66
N PRO A 290 8.62 27.62 6.91
CA PRO A 290 10.01 28.03 6.69
C PRO A 290 10.96 27.25 7.63
N PHE A 291 12.04 26.72 7.06
CA PHE A 291 13.12 26.07 7.79
C PHE A 291 14.43 26.29 7.01
N GLU A 292 15.52 26.61 7.70
CA GLU A 292 16.81 26.82 7.04
C GLU A 292 17.47 25.50 6.63
N ASP A 293 18.35 25.59 5.63
CA ASP A 293 19.10 24.45 5.12
C ASP A 293 20.00 23.84 6.21
N LEU A 294 19.86 22.52 6.38
CA LEU A 294 20.55 21.75 7.39
C LEU A 294 20.70 20.30 6.93
N SER A 295 21.91 19.75 7.05
CA SER A 295 22.16 18.33 6.79
C SER A 295 22.85 17.65 7.95
N VAL A 296 22.58 16.36 8.11
CA VAL A 296 23.19 15.48 9.11
C VAL A 296 23.69 14.24 8.40
N ASN A 297 25.00 14.02 8.43
CA ASN A 297 25.68 12.91 7.73
C ASN A 297 25.41 12.86 6.22
N TRP A 298 24.91 13.95 5.63
CA TRP A 298 24.55 14.05 4.23
C TRP A 298 25.19 15.26 3.56
N GLY A 299 25.44 15.13 2.27
CA GLY A 299 25.92 16.20 1.41
C GLY A 299 27.33 16.71 1.76
N LEU A 300 27.82 17.61 0.90
CA LEU A 300 29.09 18.32 1.09
C LEU A 300 28.91 19.85 1.17
N PHE A 301 27.67 20.34 1.05
CA PHE A 301 27.34 21.75 1.05
C PHE A 301 27.10 22.27 2.48
N GLY A 302 27.44 23.54 2.72
CA GLY A 302 27.40 24.16 4.06
C GLY A 302 28.69 23.95 4.86
N ARG A 303 28.83 24.67 5.99
CA ARG A 303 29.96 24.52 6.90
C ARG A 303 29.64 23.48 7.95
N SER A 304 30.59 22.58 8.22
CA SER A 304 30.43 21.61 9.31
C SER A 304 30.46 22.34 10.65
N GLN A 305 29.47 22.07 11.49
CA GLN A 305 29.40 22.55 12.86
C GLN A 305 30.09 21.55 13.80
N LYS A 306 30.79 22.07 14.82
CA LYS A 306 31.35 21.28 15.91
C LYS A 306 30.66 21.66 17.21
N PHE A 307 30.28 20.65 17.99
CA PHE A 307 29.62 20.79 19.29
C PHE A 307 30.58 20.40 20.42
N GLU A 308 30.23 20.70 21.66
CA GLU A 308 31.05 20.32 22.83
C GLU A 308 31.00 18.81 23.12
N TRP A 309 29.97 18.11 22.63
CA TRP A 309 29.81 16.68 22.82
C TRP A 309 30.63 15.89 21.78
N GLU A 310 31.81 15.41 22.18
CA GLU A 310 32.73 14.69 21.29
C GLU A 310 32.11 13.42 20.68
N ASP A 311 31.41 12.61 21.47
CA ASP A 311 30.79 11.38 20.99
C ASP A 311 29.75 11.65 19.90
N PHE A 312 28.97 12.72 20.06
CA PHE A 312 28.04 13.19 19.02
C PHE A 312 28.79 13.57 17.75
N ASN A 313 29.85 14.37 17.84
CA ASN A 313 30.65 14.79 16.67
C ASN A 313 31.35 13.63 15.96
N ARG A 314 31.62 12.50 16.65
CA ARG A 314 32.18 11.29 16.02
C ARG A 314 31.14 10.54 15.21
N ARG A 315 29.87 10.56 15.62
CA ARG A 315 28.76 9.86 14.95
C ARG A 315 28.05 10.72 13.90
N PHE A 316 27.93 12.02 14.16
CA PHE A 316 27.14 12.95 13.35
C PHE A 316 27.98 14.13 12.88
N THR A 317 27.90 14.38 11.58
CA THR A 317 28.41 15.60 10.94
C THR A 317 27.22 16.47 10.55
N VAL A 318 26.99 17.53 11.31
CA VAL A 318 25.96 18.54 10.99
C VAL A 318 26.58 19.61 10.09
N ARG A 319 25.89 19.96 8.99
CA ARG A 319 26.24 21.10 8.13
C ARG A 319 25.08 22.05 7.99
N THR A 320 25.39 23.34 7.95
CA THR A 320 24.41 24.41 7.72
C THR A 320 25.08 25.65 7.13
N GLY A 321 24.31 26.53 6.49
CA GLY A 321 24.76 27.85 6.06
C GLY A 321 24.86 28.87 7.20
N ASN A 322 24.12 28.67 8.29
CA ASN A 322 24.01 29.59 9.41
C ASN A 322 24.41 28.88 10.71
N ALA A 323 25.62 29.16 11.21
CA ALA A 323 26.14 28.50 12.41
C ALA A 323 25.28 28.75 13.66
N ARG A 324 24.67 29.94 13.78
CA ARG A 324 23.78 30.25 14.91
C ARG A 324 22.53 29.38 14.86
N PHE A 325 21.86 29.32 13.72
CA PHE A 325 20.70 28.45 13.52
C PHE A 325 21.04 26.98 13.80
N GLY A 326 22.19 26.50 13.28
CA GLY A 326 22.67 25.15 13.53
C GLY A 326 22.84 24.84 15.02
N SER A 327 23.45 25.75 15.78
CA SER A 327 23.59 25.62 17.24
C SER A 327 22.25 25.68 17.98
N ASP A 328 21.35 26.57 17.57
CA ASP A 328 20.05 26.75 18.22
C ASP A 328 19.12 25.54 18.00
N VAL A 329 19.16 24.91 16.82
CA VAL A 329 18.46 23.66 16.52
C VAL A 329 19.14 22.46 17.18
N MET A 330 20.46 22.31 17.04
CA MET A 330 21.24 21.19 17.57
C MET A 330 21.67 21.40 19.03
N HIS A 331 20.73 21.87 19.84
CA HIS A 331 20.85 21.92 21.30
C HIS A 331 20.91 20.51 21.92
N GLN A 332 21.24 20.43 23.21
CA GLN A 332 21.49 19.16 23.93
C GLN A 332 20.38 18.10 23.74
N ARG A 333 19.11 18.46 23.93
CA ARG A 333 17.99 17.51 23.78
C ARG A 333 17.84 16.99 22.35
N GLN A 334 18.18 17.80 21.34
CA GLN A 334 18.18 17.36 19.95
C GLN A 334 19.32 16.38 19.69
N MET A 335 20.53 16.66 20.18
CA MET A 335 21.68 15.76 20.03
C MET A 335 21.40 14.41 20.70
N GLU A 336 20.84 14.42 21.91
CA GLU A 336 20.44 13.20 22.64
C GLU A 336 19.39 12.40 21.86
N TYR A 337 18.40 13.08 21.28
CA TYR A 337 17.40 12.45 20.43
C TYR A 337 18.02 11.79 19.20
N LEU A 338 18.91 12.48 18.49
CA LEU A 338 19.58 11.92 17.31
C LEU A 338 20.42 10.69 17.66
N MET A 339 21.11 10.70 18.81
CA MET A 339 21.88 9.56 19.30
C MET A 339 20.98 8.38 19.68
N LEU A 340 19.87 8.64 20.38
CA LEU A 340 18.92 7.62 20.84
C LEU A 340 18.15 6.99 19.68
N ALA A 341 17.71 7.81 18.72
CA ALA A 341 16.95 7.35 17.56
C ALA A 341 17.81 6.64 16.53
N ASP A 342 19.14 6.62 16.69
CA ASP A 342 20.10 6.26 15.65
C ASP A 342 19.76 6.97 14.34
N ALA A 343 19.75 8.30 14.40
CA ALA A 343 19.18 9.13 13.35
C ALA A 343 19.76 8.78 11.98
N PRO A 344 18.88 8.60 10.96
CA PRO A 344 19.35 8.32 9.62
C PRO A 344 20.13 9.51 9.06
N LYS A 345 20.89 9.31 8.00
CA LYS A 345 21.42 10.45 7.23
C LYS A 345 20.27 11.22 6.58
N PHE A 346 20.25 12.54 6.72
CA PHE A 346 19.20 13.36 6.12
C PHE A 346 19.69 14.78 5.77
N GLU A 347 18.95 15.42 4.88
CA GLU A 347 19.15 16.81 4.46
C GLU A 347 17.80 17.50 4.31
N ILE A 348 17.74 18.72 4.79
CA ILE A 348 16.66 19.68 4.56
C ILE A 348 17.26 20.78 3.71
N SER A 349 16.78 20.94 2.47
CA SER A 349 17.23 22.03 1.58
C SER A 349 16.07 22.57 0.77
N ALA A 350 15.90 23.89 0.79
CA ALA A 350 14.80 24.58 0.11
C ALA A 350 13.41 23.97 0.41
N GLY A 351 13.20 23.55 1.66
CA GLY A 351 11.98 22.92 2.16
C GLY A 351 11.73 21.48 1.72
N VAL A 352 12.66 20.86 0.98
CA VAL A 352 12.65 19.42 0.67
C VAL A 352 13.50 18.69 1.67
N ILE A 353 12.99 17.58 2.18
CA ILE A 353 13.66 16.71 3.13
C ILE A 353 13.95 15.37 2.44
N ARG A 354 15.24 15.03 2.35
CA ARG A 354 15.70 13.72 1.88
C ARG A 354 16.33 12.97 3.01
N VAL A 355 16.02 11.68 3.10
CA VAL A 355 16.55 10.77 4.11
C VAL A 355 17.16 9.61 3.36
N GLY A 356 18.30 9.12 3.80
CA GLY A 356 19.13 8.27 2.96
C GLY A 356 19.19 6.79 3.32
N ASP A 357 18.46 6.36 4.35
CA ASP A 357 18.46 4.97 4.83
C ASP A 357 17.20 4.20 4.40
N GLY A 358 16.43 4.76 3.45
CA GLY A 358 15.33 4.07 2.79
C GLY A 358 15.73 3.66 1.39
N ASP A 359 16.10 2.40 1.19
CA ASP A 359 16.40 1.88 -0.15
C ASP A 359 15.10 1.50 -0.88
N ASP A 360 14.17 0.82 -0.19
CA ASP A 360 12.91 0.33 -0.79
C ASP A 360 11.68 1.20 -0.48
N TRP A 361 11.81 2.11 0.50
CA TRP A 361 10.74 2.97 1.02
C TRP A 361 9.42 2.22 1.19
N LEU A 362 9.46 1.10 1.93
CA LEU A 362 8.29 0.34 2.27
C LEU A 362 7.42 1.14 3.26
N PRO A 363 6.12 0.80 3.43
CA PRO A 363 5.25 1.51 4.37
C PRO A 363 5.82 1.60 5.79
N ALA A 364 6.55 0.58 6.25
CA ALA A 364 7.20 0.60 7.57
C ALA A 364 8.36 1.61 7.65
N ASP A 365 9.10 1.82 6.56
CA ASP A 365 10.21 2.78 6.50
C ASP A 365 9.69 4.21 6.50
N LEU A 366 8.60 4.45 5.78
CA LEU A 366 7.86 5.71 5.79
C LEU A 366 7.30 6.02 7.17
N ASP A 367 6.70 5.05 7.88
CA ASP A 367 6.23 5.24 9.25
C ASP A 367 7.38 5.59 10.20
N ARG A 368 8.52 4.89 10.07
CA ARG A 368 9.72 5.13 10.90
C ARG A 368 10.29 6.52 10.64
N THR A 369 10.44 6.88 9.37
CA THR A 369 10.98 8.17 8.94
C THR A 369 10.04 9.31 9.33
N SER A 370 8.74 9.14 9.16
CA SER A 370 7.74 10.11 9.62
C SER A 370 7.86 10.35 11.12
N ARG A 371 7.86 9.28 11.94
CA ARG A 371 8.06 9.39 13.40
C ARG A 371 9.36 10.09 13.77
N PHE A 372 10.45 9.79 13.04
CA PHE A 372 11.73 10.45 13.23
C PHE A 372 11.66 11.96 12.95
N LEU A 373 11.13 12.36 11.78
CA LEU A 373 11.05 13.76 11.39
C LEU A 373 10.10 14.56 12.29
N HIS A 374 8.97 14.00 12.67
CA HIS A 374 8.07 14.60 13.66
C HIS A 374 8.77 14.81 15.00
N GLY A 375 9.50 13.79 15.48
CA GLY A 375 10.31 13.91 16.68
C GLY A 375 11.41 14.96 16.58
N PHE A 376 12.04 15.08 15.41
CA PHE A 376 13.05 16.10 15.13
C PHE A 376 12.45 17.51 15.23
N PHE A 377 11.38 17.81 14.47
CA PHE A 377 10.80 19.15 14.44
C PHE A 377 10.09 19.53 15.74
N ALA A 378 9.45 18.58 16.42
CA ALA A 378 8.79 18.84 17.71
C ALA A 378 9.76 19.34 18.79
N ARG A 379 11.05 18.96 18.70
CA ARG A 379 12.09 19.32 19.66
C ARG A 379 12.80 20.63 19.33
N VAL A 380 12.55 21.23 18.16
CA VAL A 380 13.11 22.54 17.83
C VAL A 380 12.57 23.59 18.83
N PRO A 381 13.45 24.39 19.48
CA PRO A 381 13.04 25.34 20.50
C PRO A 381 12.05 26.40 19.99
N ASN A 382 11.17 26.89 20.89
CA ASN A 382 10.14 27.89 20.55
C ASN A 382 10.71 29.16 19.92
N PHE A 383 11.84 29.66 20.44
CA PHE A 383 12.44 30.89 19.95
C PHE A 383 12.93 30.75 18.50
N VAL A 384 13.40 29.56 18.10
CA VAL A 384 13.79 29.28 16.70
C VAL A 384 12.56 29.37 15.80
N TRP A 385 11.43 28.78 16.21
CA TRP A 385 10.19 28.91 15.45
C TRP A 385 9.66 30.35 15.36
N GLN A 386 9.85 31.15 16.41
CA GLN A 386 9.52 32.58 16.40
C GLN A 386 10.42 33.36 15.44
N GLU A 387 11.73 33.10 15.44
CA GLU A 387 12.69 33.72 14.53
C GLU A 387 12.41 33.35 13.06
N LEU A 388 11.97 32.11 12.81
CA LEU A 388 11.53 31.66 11.48
C LEU A 388 10.16 32.20 11.05
N GLY A 389 9.42 32.88 11.93
CA GLY A 389 8.07 33.37 11.65
C GLY A 389 7.01 32.26 11.52
N ALA A 390 7.26 31.09 12.11
CA ALA A 390 6.41 29.90 12.03
C ALA A 390 5.84 29.52 13.40
N TRP A 391 5.56 30.48 14.27
CA TRP A 391 4.94 30.27 15.59
C TRP A 391 3.42 30.52 15.54
N PRO A 392 2.56 29.70 16.18
CA PRO A 392 2.83 28.53 17.03
C PRO A 392 3.49 27.37 16.27
N ARG A 393 4.17 26.45 16.99
CA ARG A 393 4.93 25.35 16.38
C ARG A 393 4.10 24.65 15.27
N PRO A 394 4.66 24.47 14.07
CA PRO A 394 3.92 23.87 12.96
C PRO A 394 3.75 22.36 13.11
N ILE A 395 4.68 21.71 13.83
CA ILE A 395 4.66 20.28 14.11
C ILE A 395 4.46 20.06 15.61
N ALA A 396 3.40 19.33 15.95
CA ALA A 396 3.10 18.97 17.32
C ALA A 396 4.08 17.90 17.82
N GLU A 397 4.34 17.88 19.13
CA GLU A 397 5.05 16.77 19.76
C GLU A 397 4.13 15.54 19.72
N LEU A 398 4.50 14.52 18.94
CA LEU A 398 3.78 13.25 18.96
C LEU A 398 3.92 12.65 20.36
N GLU A 399 2.78 12.32 20.99
CA GLU A 399 2.83 11.53 22.23
C GLU A 399 3.52 10.18 21.93
N PRO A 400 4.41 9.70 22.82
CA PRO A 400 4.96 8.37 22.68
C PRO A 400 3.82 7.35 22.71
N ARG A 401 3.62 6.64 21.59
CA ARG A 401 2.72 5.49 21.52
C ARG A 401 3.41 4.22 21.99
#